data_AF-A0A382Q5I4-F1
#
_entry.id   AF-A0A382Q5I4-F1
#
_cell.length_a   1.000
_cell.length_b   1.000
_cell.length_c   1.000
_cell.angle_alpha   90.00
_cell.angle_beta   90.00
_cell.angle_gamma   90.00
#
_symmetry.space_group_name_H-M   'P 1'
#
loop_
_entity.id
_entity.type
_entity.pdbx_description
1 polymer ?
#
loop_
_entity_poly.entity_id
_entity_poly.type
_entity_poly.pdbx_seq_one_letter_code
_entity_poly.pdbx_strand_id
1 'polypeptide(L)' 'VRYVENNPDGSNFGRGSDLYELGTNYIISGHNARLNFNYTSGDASLTGRAGSDVNAFSVGVQFQL' A
#
# COMPACT_ATOMS: atom_id res chain seq x y z
N VAL A 1 -5.92 3.31 -7.69
CA VAL A 1 -5.06 4.33 -7.06
C VAL A 1 -5.62 4.60 -5.68
N ARG A 2 -4.76 4.65 -4.66
CA ARG A 2 -5.14 4.91 -3.27
C ARG A 2 -4.12 5.85 -2.64
N TYR A 3 -4.60 6.78 -1.84
CA TYR A 3 -3.80 7.65 -0.98
C TYR A 3 -4.25 7.48 0.46
N VAL A 4 -3.32 7.45 1.39
CA VAL A 4 -3.58 7.37 2.84
C VAL A 4 -2.69 8.39 3.54
N GLU A 5 -3.28 9.11 4.47
CA GLU A 5 -2.58 10.03 5.37
C GLU A 5 -2.99 9.69 6.81
N ASN A 6 -2.03 9.75 7.73
CA ASN A 6 -2.26 9.57 9.15
C ASN A 6 -1.56 10.69 9.92
N ASN A 7 -2.37 11.57 10.51
CA ASN A 7 -1.89 12.71 11.29
C ASN A 7 -2.36 12.57 12.75
N PRO A 8 -1.56 11.91 13.62
CA PRO A 8 -1.94 11.72 15.01
C PRO A 8 -1.92 13.04 15.81
N ASP A 9 -3.01 13.33 16.50
CA ASP A 9 -3.12 14.51 17.37
C ASP A 9 -2.39 14.28 18.71
N GLY A 10 -1.33 15.05 18.95
CA GLY A 10 -0.62 15.08 20.23
C GLY A 10 0.87 15.35 20.08
N SER A 11 1.42 16.22 20.93
CA SER A 11 2.81 16.71 20.86
C SER A 11 3.89 15.63 20.90
N ASN A 12 3.55 14.40 21.31
CA ASN A 12 4.47 13.27 21.44
C ASN A 12 4.52 12.35 20.20
N PHE A 13 3.74 12.61 19.15
CA PHE A 13 3.63 11.69 18.01
C PHE A 13 4.51 12.08 16.80
N GLY A 14 5.14 13.26 16.80
CA GLY A 14 6.04 13.67 15.72
C GLY A 14 5.29 14.09 14.45
N ARG A 15 5.94 14.02 13.29
CA ARG A 15 5.32 14.32 11.98
C ARG A 15 4.33 13.20 11.60
N GLY A 16 3.21 13.58 10.97
CA GLY A 16 2.28 12.63 10.35
C GLY A 16 2.94 11.85 9.22
N SER A 17 2.31 10.74 8.83
CA SER A 17 2.81 9.78 7.84
C SER A 17 1.83 9.63 6.67
N ASP A 18 2.33 9.33 5.47
CA ASP A 18 1.50 9.20 4.27
C ASP A 18 1.95 8.07 3.33
N LEU A 19 1.05 7.62 2.45
CA LEU A 19 1.28 6.51 1.52
C LEU A 19 0.48 6.68 0.24
N TYR A 20 1.21 6.61 -0.87
CA TYR A 20 0.67 6.49 -2.22
C TYR A 20 0.74 5.04 -2.69
N GLU A 21 -0.35 4.54 -3.25
CA GLU A 21 -0.44 3.20 -3.79
C GLU A 21 -1.07 3.19 -5.19
N LEU A 22 -0.37 2.54 -6.11
CA LEU A 22 -0.80 2.28 -7.48
C LEU A 22 -0.85 0.78 -7.69
N GLY A 23 -2.04 0.26 -7.97
CA GLY A 23 -2.26 -1.16 -8.17
C GLY A 23 -3.03 -1.45 -9.44
N THR A 24 -2.69 -2.56 -10.10
CA THR A 24 -3.45 -3.11 -11.22
C THR A 24 -3.71 -4.60 -11.01
N ASN A 25 -4.83 -5.07 -11.53
CA ASN A 25 -5.23 -6.47 -11.49
C ASN A 25 -5.46 -6.97 -12.91
N TYR A 26 -4.87 -8.12 -13.23
CA TYR A 26 -5.11 -8.82 -14.47
C TYR A 26 -5.86 -10.14 -14.18
N ILE A 27 -7.05 -10.28 -14.75
CA ILE A 27 -7.89 -11.47 -14.58
C ILE A 27 -7.69 -12.36 -15.80
N ILE A 28 -7.20 -13.58 -15.58
CA ILE A 28 -7.06 -14.59 -16.63
C ILE A 28 -8.41 -15.27 -16.80
N SER A 29 -9.13 -14.86 -17.83
CA SER A 29 -10.42 -15.45 -18.19
C SER A 29 -10.29 -16.96 -18.42
N GLY A 30 -11.26 -17.73 -17.92
CA GLY A 30 -11.33 -19.18 -18.06
C GLY A 30 -10.52 -20.01 -17.06
N HIS A 31 -9.67 -19.40 -16.22
CA HIS A 31 -8.77 -20.14 -15.31
C HIS A 31 -8.92 -19.73 -13.84
N ASN A 32 -9.92 -18.91 -13.50
CA ASN A 32 -10.15 -18.38 -12.14
C ASN A 32 -8.85 -17.88 -11.47
N ALA A 33 -7.96 -17.29 -12.28
CA ALA A 33 -6.64 -16.84 -11.86
C ALA A 33 -6.55 -15.31 -11.96
N ARG A 34 -5.89 -14.70 -10.99
CA ARG A 34 -5.69 -13.25 -10.90
C ARG A 34 -4.23 -12.96 -10.60
N LEU A 35 -3.65 -12.06 -11.39
CA LEU A 35 -2.37 -11.43 -11.11
C LEU A 35 -2.63 -10.04 -10.54
N ASN A 36 -1.87 -9.66 -9.53
CA ASN A 36 -1.94 -8.36 -8.88
C ASN A 36 -0.54 -7.76 -8.84
N PHE A 37 -0.43 -6.49 -9.22
CA PHE A 37 0.80 -5.72 -9.16
C PHE A 37 0.52 -4.44 -8.39
N ASN A 38 1.30 -4.13 -7.35
CA ASN A 38 1.18 -2.85 -6.65
C ASN A 38 2.54 -2.20 -6.43
N TYR A 39 2.58 -0.90 -6.62
CA TYR A 39 3.67 -0.02 -6.21
C TYR A 39 3.20 0.85 -5.05
N THR A 40 3.99 0.94 -4.01
CA THR A 40 3.73 1.76 -2.83
C THR A 40 4.91 2.68 -2.56
N SER A 41 4.64 3.92 -2.18
CA SER A 41 5.65 4.93 -1.84
C SER A 41 5.15 5.77 -0.66
N GLY A 42 6.00 5.92 0.35
CA GLY A 42 5.71 6.72 1.54
C GLY A 42 6.13 5.99 2.81
N ASP A 43 5.62 6.46 3.93
CA ASP A 43 6.03 6.05 5.27
C ASP A 43 4.83 5.76 6.19
N ALA A 44 3.61 5.66 5.64
CA ALA A 44 2.41 5.41 6.44
C ALA A 44 2.58 4.21 7.36
N SER A 45 2.45 4.49 8.65
CA SER A 45 2.65 3.53 9.73
C SER A 45 1.36 3.32 10.51
N LEU A 46 1.19 2.11 11.05
CA LEU A 46 0.06 1.76 11.92
C LEU A 46 -0.02 2.67 13.16
N THR A 47 1.12 3.22 13.61
CA THR A 47 1.19 4.11 14.78
C THR A 47 1.00 5.58 14.44
N GLY A 48 0.84 5.93 13.16
CA GLY A 48 0.74 7.31 12.66
C GLY A 48 2.03 8.12 12.71
N ARG A 49 3.13 7.52 13.16
CA ARG A 49 4.43 8.17 13.22
C ARG A 49 5.16 8.02 11.88
N ALA A 50 5.64 9.13 11.35
CA ALA A 50 6.52 9.15 10.18
C ALA A 50 7.77 8.28 10.40
N GLY A 51 8.04 7.41 9.43
CA GLY A 51 9.22 6.57 9.34
C GLY A 51 10.20 7.11 8.30
N SER A 52 11.13 6.28 7.84
CA SER A 52 11.79 6.56 6.56
C SER A 52 10.82 6.25 5.43
N ASP A 53 10.81 7.09 4.40
CA ASP A 53 10.10 6.79 3.15
C ASP A 53 10.64 5.49 2.54
N VAL A 54 9.77 4.51 2.35
CA VAL A 54 10.11 3.22 1.75
C VAL A 54 9.26 3.01 0.50
N ASN A 55 9.96 2.77 -0.61
CA ASN A 55 9.33 2.36 -1.85
C ASN A 55 9.31 0.84 -1.95
N ALA A 56 8.16 0.26 -2.28
CA ALA A 56 8.04 -1.18 -2.46
C ALA A 56 7.22 -1.51 -3.71
N PHE A 57 7.59 -2.61 -4.35
CA PHE A 57 6.84 -3.21 -5.44
C PHE A 57 6.44 -4.63 -5.04
N SER A 58 5.15 -4.94 -5.15
CA SER A 58 4.59 -6.25 -4.81
C SER A 58 3.95 -6.90 -6.02
N VAL A 59 4.14 -8.21 -6.14
CA VAL A 59 3.50 -9.06 -7.14
C VAL A 59 2.77 -10.18 -6.41
N GLY A 60 1.49 -10.33 -6.71
CA GLY A 60 0.62 -11.35 -6.16
C GLY A 60 0.04 -12.23 -7.26
N VAL A 61 -0.12 -13.51 -6.94
CA VAL A 61 -0.84 -14.47 -7.78
C VAL A 61 -1.90 -15.13 -6.91
N GLN A 62 -3.13 -15.18 -7.42
CA GLN A 62 -4.25 -15.85 -6.78
C GLN A 62 -4.89 -16.82 -7.78
N PHE A 63 -5.10 -18.06 -7.34
CA PHE A 63 -5.84 -19.08 -8.08
C PHE A 63 -7.03 -19.51 -7.25
N GLN A 64 -8.18 -19.69 -7.88
CA GLN A 64 -9.37 -20.27 -7.27
C GLN A 64 -9.67 -21.62 -7.95
N LEU A 65 -9.59 -22.68 -7.14
CA LEU A 65 -9.93 -24.05 -7.52
C LEU A 65 -11.45 -24.25 -7.52
#